data_AF-A0A2N2LV11-F1
#
_entry.id   AF-A0A2N2LV11-F1
#
_cell.length_a   1.000
_cell.length_b   1.000
_cell.length_c   1.000
_cell.angle_alpha   90.00
_cell.angle_beta   90.00
_cell.angle_gamma   90.00
#
_symmetry.space_group_name_H-M   'P 1'
#
loop_
_entity.id
_entity.type
_entity.pdbx_description
1 polymer ?
#
loop_
_entity_poly.entity_id
_entity_poly.type
_entity_poly.pdbx_seq_one_letter_code
_entity_poly.pdbx_strand_id
1 'polypeptide(L)'
;MLNIEQFRYGDNLAYLLYGRTEAMAIDGGAWQEILAFLEENHLILKYVTNTHRHYDHTPGDDHLLGKTKARFLDCTTLADNETIHDYVKDSLAFAEHMEPQNKDIEHFRQSCDPDFLYSTLAEERRINPYLRFNEEPILKLIKDKGLPHATGWERWQSLMAIE
;
A
#
# COMPACT_ATOMS: atom_id res chain seq x y z
N MET A 1 14.19 5.32 -18.07
CA MET A 1 13.55 5.76 -16.82
C MET A 1 12.27 4.97 -16.70
N LEU A 2 11.99 4.48 -15.50
CA LEU A 2 10.79 3.72 -15.19
C LEU A 2 9.82 4.69 -14.51
N ASN A 3 8.57 4.67 -14.93
CA ASN A 3 7.51 5.53 -14.42
C ASN A 3 6.43 4.67 -13.76
N ILE A 4 5.65 5.29 -12.88
CA ILE A 4 4.51 4.66 -12.20
C ILE A 4 3.31 5.54 -12.44
N GLU A 5 2.22 4.95 -12.92
CA GLU A 5 0.89 5.56 -12.97
C GLU A 5 -0.02 4.84 -11.98
N GLN A 6 -0.84 5.60 -11.24
CA GLN A 6 -1.79 5.06 -10.26
C GLN A 6 -3.22 5.18 -10.78
N PHE A 7 -4.01 4.13 -10.62
CA PHE A 7 -5.42 4.10 -11.02
C PHE A 7 -6.27 3.67 -9.84
N ARG A 8 -7.25 4.49 -9.45
CA ARG A 8 -8.17 4.18 -8.37
C ARG A 8 -9.35 3.35 -8.86
N TYR A 9 -9.71 2.29 -8.14
CA TYR A 9 -10.93 1.51 -8.37
C TYR A 9 -11.56 1.08 -7.03
N GLY A 10 -12.78 1.55 -6.76
CA GLY A 10 -13.35 1.42 -5.41
C GLY A 10 -12.49 2.13 -4.37
N ASP A 11 -12.12 1.41 -3.31
CA ASP A 11 -11.17 1.80 -2.26
C ASP A 11 -9.75 1.28 -2.53
N ASN A 12 -9.48 0.66 -3.68
CA ASN A 12 -8.19 0.08 -4.02
C ASN A 12 -7.44 0.92 -5.07
N LEU A 13 -6.15 0.62 -5.22
CA LEU A 13 -5.25 1.24 -6.20
C LEU A 13 -4.61 0.16 -7.07
N ALA A 14 -4.68 0.35 -8.38
CA ALA A 14 -3.92 -0.39 -9.37
C ALA A 14 -2.69 0.44 -9.78
N TYR A 15 -1.59 -0.23 -10.07
CA TYR A 15 -0.34 0.44 -10.48
C TYR A 15 0.09 -0.03 -11.86
N LEU A 16 0.45 0.91 -12.72
CA LEU A 16 1.09 0.63 -14.00
C LEU A 16 2.55 1.08 -13.94
N LEU A 17 3.45 0.10 -13.94
CA LEU A 17 4.88 0.32 -14.05
C LEU A 17 5.27 0.32 -15.52
N TYR A 18 5.81 1.42 -16.04
CA TYR A 18 6.09 1.51 -17.48
C TYR A 18 7.43 2.17 -17.81
N GLY A 19 8.02 1.70 -18.89
CA GLY A 19 9.21 2.26 -19.52
C GLY A 19 8.85 3.14 -20.71
N ARG A 20 9.66 3.08 -21.77
CA ARG A 20 9.39 3.86 -22.99
C ARG A 20 8.27 3.30 -23.85
N THR A 21 8.13 1.97 -23.88
CA THR A 21 7.23 1.27 -24.81
C THR A 21 6.53 0.09 -24.18
N GLU A 22 6.91 -0.30 -22.96
CA GLU A 22 6.43 -1.51 -22.30
C GLU A 22 5.96 -1.18 -20.91
N ALA A 23 4.94 -1.91 -20.46
CA ALA A 23 4.31 -1.71 -19.16
C ALA A 23 3.98 -3.04 -18.47
N MET A 24 3.78 -2.94 -17.15
CA MET A 24 3.35 -4.01 -16.27
C MET A 24 2.26 -3.49 -15.35
N ALA A 25 1.12 -4.16 -15.32
CA ALA A 25 0.03 -3.86 -14.40
C ALA A 25 0.18 -4.69 -13.12
N ILE A 26 -0.03 -4.05 -11.98
CA ILE A 26 -0.04 -4.64 -10.64
C ILE A 26 -1.42 -4.34 -10.04
N ASP A 27 -2.13 -5.38 -9.58
CA ASP A 27 -3.48 -5.28 -9.01
C ASP A 27 -4.44 -4.54 -9.96
N GLY A 28 -4.50 -5.00 -11.21
CA GLY A 28 -5.07 -4.29 -12.37
C GLY A 28 -6.59 -4.09 -12.38
N GLY A 29 -7.24 -3.88 -11.23
CA GLY A 29 -8.69 -3.75 -11.09
C GLY A 29 -9.30 -2.60 -11.89
N ALA A 30 -8.56 -1.50 -12.10
CA ALA A 30 -8.93 -0.37 -12.97
C ALA A 30 -8.63 -0.65 -14.46
N TRP A 31 -9.04 -1.81 -14.97
CA TRP A 31 -8.57 -2.32 -16.26
C TRP A 31 -9.00 -1.47 -17.47
N GLN A 32 -10.14 -0.75 -17.40
CA GLN A 32 -10.57 0.12 -18.50
C GLN A 32 -9.63 1.32 -18.65
N GLU A 33 -9.33 2.00 -17.55
CA GLU A 33 -8.48 3.17 -17.47
C GLU A 33 -7.04 2.81 -17.82
N ILE A 34 -6.56 1.66 -17.35
CA ILE A 34 -5.24 1.14 -17.72
C ILE A 34 -5.13 0.94 -19.23
N LEU A 35 -6.14 0.31 -19.87
CA LEU A 35 -6.12 0.09 -21.32
C LEU A 35 -6.16 1.40 -22.12
N ALA A 36 -6.95 2.37 -21.68
CA ALA A 36 -6.99 3.70 -22.29
C ALA A 36 -5.63 4.40 -22.20
N PHE A 37 -5.02 4.40 -21.02
CA PHE A 37 -3.69 4.99 -20.82
C PHE A 37 -2.62 4.33 -21.70
N LEU A 38 -2.65 2.99 -21.81
CA LEU A 38 -1.72 2.26 -22.68
C LEU A 38 -1.87 2.66 -24.16
N GLU A 39 -3.11 2.83 -24.63
CA GLU A 39 -3.39 3.25 -26.01
C GLU A 39 -2.89 4.67 -26.28
N GLU A 40 -3.26 5.62 -25.42
CA GLU A 40 -2.88 7.03 -25.50
C GLU A 40 -1.36 7.23 -25.49
N ASN A 41 -0.65 6.44 -24.70
CA ASN A 41 0.80 6.54 -24.54
C ASN A 41 1.60 5.56 -25.42
N HIS A 42 0.92 4.82 -26.31
CA HIS A 42 1.53 3.83 -27.21
C HIS A 42 2.40 2.78 -26.48
N LEU A 43 1.90 2.30 -25.34
CA LEU A 43 2.57 1.32 -24.48
C LEU A 43 2.04 -0.10 -24.73
N ILE A 44 2.94 -1.08 -24.66
CA ILE A 44 2.62 -2.50 -24.76
C ILE A 44 2.60 -3.11 -23.37
N LEU A 45 1.44 -3.57 -22.91
CA LEU A 45 1.34 -4.34 -21.68
C LEU A 45 2.02 -5.70 -21.86
N LYS A 46 3.11 -5.93 -21.12
CA LYS A 46 3.90 -7.17 -21.14
C LYS A 46 3.50 -8.12 -20.04
N TYR A 47 3.20 -7.58 -18.87
CA TYR A 47 2.95 -8.36 -17.67
C TYR A 47 1.73 -7.86 -16.92
N VAL A 48 1.00 -8.79 -16.36
CA VAL A 48 -0.03 -8.55 -15.33
C VAL A 48 0.40 -9.37 -14.12
N THR A 49 0.39 -8.77 -12.94
CA THR A 49 0.59 -9.48 -11.68
C THR A 49 -0.32 -8.88 -10.63
N ASN A 50 -0.34 -9.51 -9.47
CA ASN A 50 -1.03 -9.00 -8.29
C ASN A 50 -0.03 -8.97 -7.13
N THR A 51 -0.33 -8.20 -6.09
CA THR A 51 0.41 -8.29 -4.83
C THR A 51 0.11 -9.62 -4.14
N HIS A 52 -1.15 -10.08 -4.19
CA HIS A 52 -1.63 -11.31 -3.57
C HIS A 52 -2.94 -11.76 -4.25
N ARG A 53 -3.62 -12.79 -3.70
CA ARG A 53 -4.77 -13.46 -4.34
C ARG A 53 -6.13 -13.14 -3.71
N HIS A 54 -6.26 -12.03 -2.98
CA HIS A 54 -7.59 -11.61 -2.57
C HIS A 54 -8.38 -11.10 -3.79
N TYR A 55 -9.69 -11.30 -3.72
CA TYR A 55 -10.59 -11.11 -4.86
C TYR A 55 -10.59 -9.68 -5.41
N ASP A 56 -10.38 -8.69 -4.54
CA ASP A 56 -10.30 -7.26 -4.85
C ASP A 56 -9.05 -6.87 -5.66
N HIS A 57 -8.04 -7.74 -5.76
CA HIS A 57 -6.80 -7.49 -6.52
C HIS A 57 -6.77 -8.15 -7.89
N THR A 58 -7.58 -9.20 -8.08
CA THR A 58 -7.65 -10.02 -9.30
C THR A 58 -8.75 -9.67 -10.33
N PRO A 59 -9.72 -8.75 -10.10
CA PRO A 59 -10.91 -8.70 -10.95
C PRO A 59 -10.64 -8.17 -12.37
N GLY A 60 -9.50 -7.49 -12.57
CA GLY A 60 -9.07 -7.00 -13.88
C GLY A 60 -8.21 -7.96 -14.68
N ASP A 61 -7.75 -9.08 -14.11
CA ASP A 61 -6.75 -9.95 -14.74
C ASP A 61 -7.25 -10.54 -16.06
N ASP A 62 -8.43 -11.16 -16.04
CA ASP A 62 -9.03 -11.76 -17.24
C ASP A 62 -9.28 -10.73 -18.34
N HIS A 63 -9.64 -9.50 -17.96
CA HIS A 63 -9.86 -8.42 -18.91
C HIS A 63 -8.55 -7.95 -19.56
N LEU A 64 -7.52 -7.71 -18.76
CA LEU A 64 -6.21 -7.28 -19.26
C LEU A 64 -5.54 -8.36 -20.10
N LEU A 65 -5.57 -9.62 -19.65
CA LEU A 65 -5.00 -10.75 -20.38
C LEU A 65 -5.77 -11.05 -21.67
N GLY A 66 -7.11 -10.96 -21.64
CA GLY A 66 -7.96 -11.20 -22.81
C GLY A 66 -7.86 -10.12 -23.90
N LYS A 67 -7.54 -8.88 -23.52
CA LYS A 67 -7.45 -7.73 -24.45
C LYS A 67 -6.03 -7.42 -24.90
N THR A 68 -5.02 -8.05 -24.31
CA THR A 68 -3.61 -7.80 -24.62
C THR A 68 -2.87 -9.09 -24.94
N LYS A 69 -1.56 -9.01 -25.14
CA LYS A 69 -0.67 -10.17 -25.22
C LYS A 69 0.19 -10.32 -23.96
N ALA A 70 -0.24 -9.70 -22.86
CA ALA A 70 0.47 -9.74 -21.61
C ALA A 70 0.52 -11.17 -21.07
N ARG A 71 1.59 -11.49 -20.33
CA ARG A 71 1.72 -12.73 -19.58
C ARG A 71 1.39 -12.46 -18.12
N PHE A 72 0.56 -13.29 -17.53
CA PHE A 72 0.36 -13.29 -16.10
C PHE A 72 1.64 -13.77 -15.37
N LEU A 73 2.12 -12.98 -14.42
CA LEU A 73 3.18 -13.35 -13.50
C LEU A 73 2.55 -13.66 -12.15
N ASP A 74 2.64 -14.91 -11.72
CA ASP A 74 2.08 -15.34 -10.45
C ASP A 74 2.87 -14.70 -9.30
N CYS A 75 2.17 -13.97 -8.43
CA CYS A 75 2.75 -13.26 -7.29
C CYS A 75 3.51 -14.19 -6.33
N THR A 76 3.13 -15.47 -6.25
CA THR A 76 3.85 -16.46 -5.45
C THR A 76 5.25 -16.79 -5.98
N THR A 77 5.50 -16.51 -7.25
CA THR A 77 6.83 -16.66 -7.87
C THR A 77 7.72 -15.44 -7.68
N LEU A 78 7.15 -14.35 -7.15
CA LEU A 78 7.81 -13.07 -6.89
C LEU A 78 8.04 -12.81 -5.38
N ALA A 79 7.60 -13.69 -4.49
CA ALA A 79 7.43 -13.37 -3.08
C ALA A 79 8.71 -13.42 -2.21
N ASP A 80 8.86 -12.40 -1.36
CA ASP A 80 8.77 -12.58 0.11
C ASP A 80 7.64 -11.66 0.64
N ASN A 81 6.85 -12.18 1.60
CA ASN A 81 5.45 -11.86 1.94
C ASN A 81 5.16 -10.46 2.53
N GLU A 82 4.26 -9.67 1.91
CA GLU A 82 3.21 -8.82 2.57
C GLU A 82 2.09 -8.42 1.56
N THR A 83 0.90 -8.08 2.07
CA THR A 83 -0.29 -7.61 1.34
C THR A 83 -0.40 -6.09 1.44
N ILE A 84 -0.73 -5.39 0.34
CA ILE A 84 -0.88 -3.93 0.30
C ILE A 84 -2.35 -3.58 0.00
N HIS A 85 -2.91 -2.67 0.79
CA HIS A 85 -4.24 -2.09 0.59
C HIS A 85 -4.17 -0.59 0.90
N ASP A 86 -5.07 0.22 0.32
CA ASP A 86 -5.18 1.65 0.61
C ASP A 86 -5.98 1.87 1.91
N TYR A 87 -5.27 1.88 3.04
CA TYR A 87 -5.82 2.20 4.36
C TYR A 87 -5.29 3.53 4.89
N VAL A 88 -4.81 4.45 4.04
CA VAL A 88 -4.08 5.63 4.53
C VAL A 88 -4.91 6.45 5.51
N LYS A 89 -6.21 6.64 5.25
CA LYS A 89 -7.10 7.39 6.15
C LYS A 89 -7.25 6.73 7.51
N ASP A 90 -7.58 5.44 7.53
CA ASP A 90 -7.80 4.68 8.76
C ASP A 90 -6.50 4.49 9.54
N SER A 91 -5.39 4.26 8.82
CA SER A 91 -4.05 4.15 9.39
C SER A 91 -3.61 5.45 10.06
N LEU A 92 -3.90 6.60 9.45
CA LEU A 92 -3.60 7.91 10.05
C LEU A 92 -4.50 8.20 11.26
N ALA A 93 -5.78 7.81 11.21
CA ALA A 93 -6.67 7.96 12.36
C ALA A 93 -6.20 7.10 13.55
N PHE A 94 -5.80 5.86 13.29
CA PHE A 94 -5.22 4.97 14.31
C PHE A 94 -3.90 5.53 14.85
N ALA A 95 -3.01 6.01 13.99
CA ALA A 95 -1.75 6.61 14.39
C ALA A 95 -1.94 7.84 15.30
N GLU A 96 -2.90 8.72 14.96
CA GLU A 96 -3.26 9.87 15.80
C GLU A 96 -3.85 9.45 17.15
N HIS A 97 -4.66 8.39 17.17
CA HIS A 97 -5.19 7.85 18.41
C HIS A 97 -4.06 7.37 19.34
N MET A 98 -3.03 6.72 18.77
CA MET A 98 -1.89 6.17 19.53
C MET A 98 -0.90 7.26 19.98
N GLU A 99 -0.60 8.22 19.12
CA GLU A 99 0.37 9.28 19.37
C GLU A 99 -0.21 10.68 19.07
N PRO A 100 -1.18 11.18 19.86
CA PRO A 100 -1.88 12.45 19.56
C PRO A 100 -0.99 13.69 19.59
N GLN A 101 0.25 13.57 20.07
CA GLN A 101 1.24 14.65 20.12
C GLN A 101 2.28 14.56 18.99
N ASN A 102 2.24 13.51 18.16
CA ASN A 102 3.20 13.31 17.08
C ASN A 102 2.84 14.21 15.89
N LYS A 103 3.59 15.30 15.74
CA LYS A 103 3.39 16.31 14.68
C LYS A 103 3.74 15.78 13.29
N ASP A 104 4.54 14.72 13.17
CA ASP A 104 4.85 14.13 11.87
C ASP A 104 3.59 13.50 11.23
N ILE A 105 2.64 13.01 12.03
CA ILE A 105 1.38 12.43 11.53
C ILE A 105 0.51 13.51 10.88
N GLU A 106 0.35 14.64 11.56
CA GLU A 106 -0.39 15.80 11.02
C GLU A 106 0.31 16.35 9.76
N HIS A 107 1.64 16.43 9.79
CA HIS A 107 2.39 16.89 8.62
C HIS A 107 2.18 15.97 7.41
N PHE A 108 2.28 14.65 7.62
CA PHE A 108 2.05 13.67 6.56
C PHE A 108 0.62 13.75 6.02
N ARG A 109 -0.38 13.89 6.90
CA ARG A 109 -1.78 14.07 6.51
C ARG A 109 -1.98 15.28 5.61
N GLN A 110 -1.32 16.41 5.92
CA GLN A 110 -1.42 17.64 5.14
C GLN A 110 -0.67 17.57 3.81
N SER A 111 0.41 16.78 3.72
CA SER A 111 1.21 16.63 2.50
C SER A 111 0.72 15.51 1.58
N CYS A 112 -0.18 14.65 2.06
CA CYS A 112 -0.67 13.49 1.33
C CYS A 112 -1.50 13.92 0.11
N ASP A 113 -1.09 13.47 -1.07
CA ASP A 113 -1.83 13.68 -2.31
C ASP A 113 -2.89 12.56 -2.45
N PRO A 114 -4.20 12.87 -2.37
CA PRO A 114 -5.25 11.86 -2.49
C PRO A 114 -5.31 11.20 -3.87
N ASP A 115 -4.74 11.83 -4.90
CA ASP A 115 -4.74 11.34 -6.27
C ASP A 115 -3.46 10.55 -6.60
N PHE A 116 -2.40 10.68 -5.79
CA PHE A 116 -1.16 9.92 -5.94
C PHE A 116 -0.58 9.53 -4.57
N LEU A 117 -1.06 8.40 -4.04
CA LEU A 117 -0.75 7.96 -2.69
C LEU A 117 0.58 7.21 -2.65
N TYR A 118 1.50 7.68 -1.81
CA TYR A 118 2.72 6.97 -1.45
C TYR A 118 3.28 7.53 -0.15
N SER A 119 4.17 6.77 0.46
CA SER A 119 5.05 7.23 1.52
C SER A 119 6.45 6.70 1.30
N THR A 120 7.44 7.37 1.86
CA THR A 120 8.79 6.85 1.98
C THR A 120 8.92 6.05 3.27
N LEU A 121 9.82 5.07 3.29
CA LEU A 121 10.14 4.34 4.53
C LEU A 121 10.61 5.27 5.66
N ALA A 122 11.22 6.42 5.32
CA ALA A 122 11.63 7.42 6.30
C ALA A 122 10.45 8.17 6.93
N GLU A 123 9.34 8.35 6.21
CA GLU A 123 8.08 8.87 6.74
C GLU A 123 7.39 7.81 7.58
N GLU A 124 7.27 6.57 7.08
CA GLU A 124 6.66 5.46 7.80
C GLU A 124 7.31 5.24 9.19
N ARG A 125 8.64 5.31 9.30
CA ARG A 125 9.33 5.20 10.61
C ARG A 125 8.98 6.33 11.59
N ARG A 126 8.49 7.47 11.09
CA ARG A 126 8.08 8.63 11.91
C ARG A 126 6.61 8.60 12.30
N ILE A 127 5.75 7.97 11.50
CA ILE A 127 4.29 8.04 11.70
C ILE A 127 3.61 6.69 11.96
N ASN A 128 4.17 5.59 11.49
CA ASN A 128 3.52 4.29 11.53
C ASN A 128 3.68 3.64 12.93
N PRO A 129 2.59 3.43 13.69
CA PRO A 129 2.67 2.84 15.02
C PRO A 129 3.36 1.47 15.04
N TYR A 130 3.16 0.69 13.97
CA TYR A 130 3.71 -0.65 13.82
C TYR A 130 5.23 -0.66 13.57
N LEU A 131 5.82 0.46 13.16
CA LEU A 131 7.28 0.62 13.11
C LEU A 131 7.84 1.33 14.35
N ARG A 132 6.95 1.87 15.20
CA ARG A 132 7.28 2.71 16.35
C ARG A 132 6.93 2.09 17.69
N PHE A 133 6.51 0.82 17.73
CA PHE A 133 6.10 0.12 18.96
C PHE A 133 7.18 0.02 20.06
N ASN A 134 8.42 0.39 19.76
CA ASN A 134 9.51 0.50 20.74
C ASN A 134 9.81 1.94 21.17
N GLU A 135 9.17 2.93 20.56
CA GLU A 135 9.35 4.34 20.89
C GLU A 135 8.64 4.68 22.20
N GLU A 136 9.22 5.60 22.97
CA GLU A 136 8.72 5.98 24.30
C GLU A 136 7.24 6.39 24.33
N PRO A 137 6.69 7.15 23.36
CA PRO A 137 5.26 7.51 23.37
C PRO A 137 4.32 6.29 23.33
N ILE A 138 4.58 5.33 22.44
CA ILE A 138 3.76 4.11 22.31
C ILE A 138 4.00 3.19 23.50
N LEU A 139 5.24 3.04 23.97
CA LEU A 139 5.54 2.26 25.15
C LEU A 139 4.82 2.80 26.39
N LYS A 140 4.77 4.12 26.54
CA LYS A 140 4.02 4.76 27.62
C LYS A 140 2.52 4.44 27.51
N LEU A 141 1.93 4.55 26.32
CA LEU A 141 0.53 4.18 26.10
C LEU A 141 0.23 2.72 26.47
N ILE A 142 1.08 1.79 26.05
CA ILE A 142 0.97 0.36 26.38
C ILE A 142 1.04 0.14 27.90
N LYS A 143 1.97 0.82 28.59
CA LYS A 143 2.09 0.78 30.05
C LYS A 143 0.86 1.36 30.76
N ASP A 144 0.36 2.50 30.29
CA ASP A 144 -0.81 3.18 30.84
C ASP A 144 -2.09 2.33 30.69
N LYS A 145 -2.17 1.50 29.63
CA LYS A 145 -3.23 0.50 29.43
C LYS A 145 -3.00 -0.81 30.20
N GLY A 146 -1.90 -0.97 30.93
CA GLY A 146 -1.59 -2.17 31.71
C GLY A 146 -1.27 -3.41 30.87
N LEU A 147 -0.84 -3.22 29.61
CA LEU A 147 -0.58 -4.31 28.67
C LEU A 147 0.87 -4.84 28.78
N PRO A 148 1.14 -6.11 28.37
CA PRO A 148 2.49 -6.67 28.33
C PRO A 148 3.46 -5.82 27.50
N HIS A 149 4.69 -5.63 27.98
CA HIS A 149 5.65 -4.69 27.36
C HIS A 149 7.13 -4.98 27.60
N ALA A 150 7.48 -6.08 28.26
CA ALA A 150 8.85 -6.41 28.63
C ALA A 150 9.73 -6.67 27.39
N THR A 151 9.16 -7.33 26.37
CA THR A 151 9.87 -7.65 25.13
C THR A 151 9.31 -6.89 23.93
N GLY A 152 10.09 -6.80 22.84
CA GLY A 152 9.59 -6.23 21.58
C GLY A 152 8.37 -6.98 21.05
N TRP A 153 8.34 -8.31 21.22
CA TRP A 153 7.21 -9.14 20.84
C TRP A 153 5.95 -8.82 21.67
N GLU A 154 6.09 -8.68 22.98
CA GLU A 154 4.97 -8.27 23.84
C GLU A 154 4.44 -6.89 23.46
N ARG A 155 5.32 -5.92 23.18
CA ARG A 155 4.90 -4.57 22.73
C ARG A 155 4.16 -4.62 21.40
N TRP A 156 4.64 -5.44 20.46
CA TRP A 156 3.96 -5.68 19.19
C TRP A 156 2.55 -6.27 19.38
N GLN A 157 2.44 -7.36 20.16
CA GLN A 157 1.14 -7.98 20.42
C GLN A 157 0.18 -7.05 21.16
N SER A 158 0.70 -6.28 22.12
CA SER A 158 -0.09 -5.29 22.85
C SER A 158 -0.58 -4.18 21.93
N LEU A 159 0.26 -3.67 21.02
CA LEU A 159 -0.14 -2.69 20.02
C LEU A 159 -1.26 -3.24 19.12
N MET A 160 -1.13 -4.48 18.66
CA MET A 160 -2.13 -5.15 17.82
C MET A 160 -3.46 -5.45 18.53
N ALA A 161 -3.49 -5.40 19.86
CA ALA A 161 -4.70 -5.62 20.66
C ALA A 161 -5.43 -4.31 21.02
N ILE A 162 -4.88 -3.16 20.63
CA ILE A 162 -5.51 -1.86 20.85
C ILE A 162 -6.41 -1.57 19.65
N GLU A 163 -7.72 -1.47 19.90
CA GLU A 163 -8.73 -0.96 18.96
C GLU A 163 -8.66 0.58 18.82
#